data_AF-A0A3B1CX80-F1
#
_entry.id   AF-A0A3B1CX80-F1
#
_cell.length_a   1.000
_cell.length_b   1.000
_cell.length_c   1.000
_cell.angle_alpha   90.00
_cell.angle_beta   90.00
_cell.angle_gamma   90.00
#
_symmetry.space_group_name_H-M   'P 1'
#
loop_
_entity.id
_entity.type
_entity.pdbx_description
1 polymer ?
#
loop_
_entity_poly.entity_id
_entity_poly.type
_entity_poly.pdbx_seq_one_letter_code
_entity_poly.pdbx_strand_id
1 'polypeptide(L)'
;MPAISNPFTLGIVSKKDFCNRNEELENLLSHARGGNNVVLLSPRRFGKSSLVYKTLEVLEREGFLCVYVDLFPVISERDFIERFSVGVFKGIGRGADPR
;
A
#
# COMPACT_ATOMS: atom_id res chain seq x y z
N MET A 1 1.80 -24.89 -30.39
CA MET A 1 2.07 -24.71 -28.95
C MET A 1 1.44 -23.37 -28.55
N PRO A 2 0.60 -23.28 -27.51
CA PRO A 2 0.14 -21.98 -27.05
C PRO A 2 1.36 -21.17 -26.61
N ALA A 3 1.42 -19.89 -26.98
CA ALA A 3 2.51 -19.02 -26.56
C ALA A 3 2.52 -18.93 -25.02
N ILE A 4 3.58 -19.42 -24.39
CA ILE A 4 3.78 -19.29 -22.94
C ILE A 4 3.92 -17.79 -22.66
N SER A 5 2.88 -17.20 -22.07
CA SER A 5 2.92 -15.78 -21.71
C SER A 5 3.92 -15.59 -20.58
N ASN A 6 4.77 -14.57 -20.68
CA ASN A 6 5.73 -14.24 -19.64
C ASN A 6 5.02 -14.00 -18.30
N PRO A 7 5.29 -14.79 -17.24
CA PRO A 7 4.63 -14.61 -15.94
C PRO A 7 5.23 -13.46 -15.12
N PHE A 8 6.38 -12.91 -15.52
CA PHE A 8 7.06 -11.86 -14.76
C PHE A 8 6.48 -10.49 -15.05
N THR A 9 6.15 -9.77 -13.97
CA THR A 9 5.67 -8.39 -14.01
C THR A 9 6.68 -7.45 -13.37
N LEU A 10 6.76 -6.22 -13.87
CA LEU A 10 7.57 -5.16 -13.28
C LEU A 10 6.70 -4.33 -12.33
N GLY A 11 7.20 -4.08 -11.12
CA GLY A 11 6.57 -3.16 -10.16
C GLY A 11 5.93 -3.86 -8.96
N ILE A 12 4.83 -3.30 -8.47
CA ILE A 12 4.08 -3.82 -7.33
C ILE A 12 3.33 -5.08 -7.76
N VAL A 13 3.39 -6.10 -6.91
CA VAL A 13 2.82 -7.42 -7.20
C VAL A 13 1.30 -7.33 -7.21
N SER A 14 0.67 -7.93 -8.22
CA SER A 14 -0.78 -7.98 -8.32
C SER A 14 -1.39 -8.91 -7.26
N LYS A 15 -2.67 -8.73 -6.92
CA LYS A 15 -3.33 -9.49 -5.84
C LYS A 15 -3.23 -11.01 -6.00
N LYS A 16 -3.28 -11.50 -7.23
CA LYS A 16 -3.22 -12.94 -7.57
C LYS A 16 -1.80 -13.53 -7.46
N ASP A 17 -0.78 -12.67 -7.50
CA ASP A 17 0.62 -13.09 -7.52
C ASP A 17 1.32 -12.84 -6.17
N PHE A 18 0.60 -12.32 -5.16
CA PHE A 18 1.14 -12.08 -3.82
C PHE A 18 1.24 -13.40 -3.06
N CYS A 19 2.45 -13.79 -2.66
CA CYS A 19 2.72 -15.07 -2.00
C CYS A 19 3.70 -14.92 -0.83
N ASN A 20 3.74 -15.95 0.03
CA ASN A 20 4.76 -16.16 1.07
C ASN A 20 5.01 -15.03 2.08
N ARG A 21 3.97 -14.27 2.49
CA ARG A 21 4.10 -13.15 3.46
C ARG A 21 2.90 -13.04 4.42
N ASN A 22 2.25 -14.18 4.71
CA ASN A 22 1.00 -14.19 5.47
C ASN A 22 1.21 -13.73 6.92
N GLU A 23 2.28 -14.18 7.58
CA GLU A 23 2.57 -13.78 8.96
C GLU A 23 2.82 -12.28 9.09
N GLU A 24 3.63 -11.69 8.21
CA GLU A 24 3.88 -10.25 8.26
C GLU A 24 2.65 -9.42 7.89
N LEU A 25 1.78 -9.94 7.01
CA LEU A 25 0.50 -9.32 6.71
C LEU A 25 -0.39 -9.29 7.97
N GLU A 26 -0.54 -10.41 8.67
CA GLU A 26 -1.35 -10.48 9.89
C GLU A 26 -0.79 -9.57 10.99
N ASN A 27 0.53 -9.54 11.17
CA ASN A 27 1.17 -8.63 12.13
C ASN A 27 0.90 -7.16 11.80
N LEU A 28 1.02 -6.77 10.53
CA LEU A 28 0.71 -5.40 10.10
C LEU A 28 -0.77 -5.05 10.29
N LEU A 29 -1.68 -5.99 9.98
CA LEU A 29 -3.11 -5.78 10.21
C LEU A 29 -3.43 -5.61 11.69
N SER A 30 -2.85 -6.44 12.55
CA SER A 30 -2.99 -6.33 14.01
C SER A 30 -2.52 -4.96 14.52
N HIS A 31 -1.32 -4.53 14.12
CA HIS A 31 -0.80 -3.22 14.51
C HIS A 31 -1.67 -2.06 14.01
N ALA A 32 -2.10 -2.10 12.75
CA ALA A 32 -2.92 -1.05 12.14
C ALA A 32 -4.29 -0.93 12.82
N ARG A 33 -4.96 -2.07 13.08
CA ARG A 33 -6.24 -2.09 13.81
C ARG A 33 -6.10 -1.56 15.24
N GLY A 34 -4.95 -1.80 15.87
CA GLY A 34 -4.60 -1.26 17.19
C GLY A 34 -4.12 0.20 17.19
N GLY A 35 -4.05 0.86 16.03
CA GLY A 35 -3.59 2.26 15.93
C GLY A 35 -2.08 2.44 16.19
N ASN A 36 -1.28 1.39 16.04
CA ASN A 36 0.15 1.42 16.31
C ASN A 36 0.97 1.83 15.08
N ASN A 37 2.08 2.54 15.31
CA ASN A 37 3.05 2.88 14.27
C ASN A 37 4.01 1.72 14.03
N VAL A 38 4.32 1.42 12.76
CA VAL A 38 5.21 0.32 12.37
C VAL A 38 6.26 0.81 11.37
N VAL A 39 7.52 0.36 11.56
CA VAL A 39 8.61 0.53 10.60
C VAL A 39 8.95 -0.82 9.98
N LEU A 40 8.85 -0.93 8.65
CA LEU A 40 9.14 -2.15 7.90
C LEU A 40 10.60 -2.17 7.41
N LEU A 41 11.45 -2.96 8.07
CA LEU A 41 12.86 -3.13 7.70
C LEU A 41 13.09 -4.42 6.89
N SER A 42 13.63 -4.30 5.68
CA SER A 42 14.10 -5.45 4.89
C SER A 42 14.97 -5.00 3.69
N PRO A 43 15.66 -5.91 2.98
CA PRO A 43 16.45 -5.58 1.79
C PRO A 43 15.66 -4.93 0.63
N ARG A 44 16.37 -4.32 -0.33
CA ARG A 44 15.77 -3.75 -1.55
C ARG A 44 15.12 -4.85 -2.40
N ARG A 45 13.95 -4.58 -2.98
CA ARG A 45 13.12 -5.51 -3.78
C ARG A 45 12.52 -6.72 -3.03
N PHE A 46 12.53 -6.71 -1.69
CA PHE A 46 11.87 -7.73 -0.87
C PHE A 46 10.32 -7.57 -0.76
N GLY A 47 9.69 -6.84 -1.67
CA GLY A 47 8.23 -6.72 -1.73
C GLY A 47 7.55 -5.91 -0.61
N LYS A 48 8.27 -5.06 0.15
CA LYS A 48 7.65 -4.22 1.21
C LYS A 48 6.47 -3.39 0.72
N SER A 49 6.61 -2.70 -0.40
CA SER A 49 5.52 -1.91 -0.97
C SER A 49 4.32 -2.79 -1.27
N SER A 50 4.52 -3.94 -1.93
CA SER A 50 3.44 -4.90 -2.20
C SER A 50 2.75 -5.40 -0.92
N LEU A 51 3.51 -5.67 0.14
CA LEU A 51 2.96 -6.04 1.45
C LEU A 51 2.09 -4.92 2.03
N VAL A 52 2.56 -3.67 2.03
CA VAL A 52 1.79 -2.51 2.50
C VAL A 52 0.52 -2.32 1.68
N TYR A 53 0.59 -2.40 0.35
CA TYR A 53 -0.60 -2.33 -0.51
C TYR A 53 -1.60 -3.44 -0.20
N LYS A 54 -1.12 -4.65 0.11
CA LYS A 54 -1.99 -5.75 0.51
C LYS A 54 -2.66 -5.50 1.87
N THR A 55 -1.92 -4.97 2.83
CA THR A 55 -2.47 -4.56 4.14
C THR A 55 -3.55 -3.50 3.98
N LEU A 56 -3.27 -2.42 3.24
CA LEU A 56 -4.23 -1.34 2.99
C LEU A 56 -5.49 -1.87 2.28
N GLU A 57 -5.33 -2.77 1.31
CA GLU A 57 -6.46 -3.39 0.61
C GLU A 57 -7.40 -4.15 1.57
N VAL A 58 -6.85 -4.88 2.54
CA VAL A 58 -7.64 -5.63 3.52
C VAL A 58 -8.34 -4.65 4.48
N LEU A 59 -7.63 -3.64 4.97
CA LEU A 59 -8.19 -2.62 5.87
C LEU A 59 -9.30 -1.79 5.20
N GLU A 60 -9.15 -1.44 3.92
CA GLU A 60 -10.19 -0.75 3.14
C GLU A 60 -11.49 -1.57 3.08
N ARG A 61 -11.39 -2.90 2.90
CA ARG A 61 -12.57 -3.78 2.92
C ARG A 61 -13.20 -3.89 4.31
N GLU A 62 -12.43 -3.66 5.36
CA GLU A 62 -12.89 -3.59 6.75
C GLU A 62 -13.47 -2.21 7.10
N GLY A 63 -13.50 -1.27 6.15
CA GLY A 63 -14.07 0.07 6.34
C GLY A 63 -13.11 1.10 6.91
N PHE A 64 -11.80 0.80 7.00
CA PHE A 64 -10.80 1.77 7.42
C PHE A 64 -10.50 2.78 6.31
N LEU A 65 -10.38 4.05 6.70
CA LEU A 65 -9.81 5.08 5.83
C LEU A 65 -8.30 4.83 5.66
N CYS A 66 -7.90 4.44 4.45
CA CYS A 66 -6.52 4.16 4.12
C CYS A 66 -5.93 5.24 3.20
N VAL A 67 -4.73 5.71 3.53
CA VAL A 67 -3.98 6.71 2.77
C VAL A 67 -2.57 6.19 2.51
N TYR A 68 -2.12 6.28 1.27
CA TYR A 68 -0.74 5.98 0.87
C TYR A 68 -0.06 7.22 0.33
N VAL A 69 1.11 7.55 0.87
CA VAL A 69 1.94 8.67 0.43
C VAL A 69 3.35 8.15 0.17
N ASP A 70 3.83 8.31 -1.07
CA ASP A 70 5.23 8.04 -1.39
C ASP A 70 6.08 9.27 -1.03
N LEU A 71 6.93 9.09 -0.02
CA LEU A 71 7.81 10.13 0.49
C LEU A 71 9.20 10.11 -0.17
N PHE A 72 9.52 9.11 -1.01
CA PHE A 72 10.80 9.07 -1.71
C PHE A 72 11.10 10.31 -2.59
N PRO A 73 10.13 10.87 -3.35
CA PRO A 73 10.39 12.06 -4.17
C PRO A 73 10.28 13.38 -3.40
N VAL A 74 10.00 13.36 -2.09
CA VAL A 74 9.79 14.59 -1.30
C VAL A 74 11.11 15.29 -1.06
N ILE A 75 11.20 16.55 -1.49
CA ILE A 75 12.43 17.37 -1.38
C ILE A 75 12.30 18.59 -0.47
N SER A 76 11.10 18.90 0.01
CA SER A 76 10.86 20.03 0.90
C SER A 76 9.62 19.81 1.76
N GLU A 77 9.49 20.60 2.83
CA GLU A 77 8.28 20.62 3.67
C GLU A 77 7.03 20.96 2.86
N ARG A 78 7.13 21.92 1.94
CA ARG A 78 6.01 22.30 1.07
C ARG A 78 5.56 21.13 0.19
N ASP A 79 6.52 20.42 -0.43
CA ASP A 79 6.22 19.24 -1.26
C ASP A 79 5.64 18.09 -0.44
N PHE A 80 6.10 17.92 0.82
CA PHE A 80 5.48 17.00 1.77
C PHE A 80 4.01 17.35 2.02
N ILE A 81 3.72 18.61 2.37
CA ILE A 81 2.36 19.08 2.66
C ILE A 81 1.46 18.84 1.45
N GLU A 82 1.89 19.26 0.26
CA GLU A 82 1.12 19.11 -0.97
C GLU A 82 0.80 17.63 -1.26
N ARG A 83 1.80 16.74 -1.20
CA ARG A 83 1.61 15.30 -1.47
C ARG A 83 0.77 14.60 -0.40
N PHE A 84 0.99 14.94 0.87
CA PHE A 84 0.25 14.38 1.98
C PHE A 84 -1.22 14.78 1.90
N SER A 85 -1.52 16.06 1.70
CA SER A 85 -2.88 16.56 1.53
C SER A 85 -3.59 15.87 0.37
N VAL A 86 -2.94 15.74 -0.79
CA VAL A 86 -3.50 15.01 -1.95
C VAL A 86 -3.80 13.54 -1.61
N GLY A 87 -2.90 12.88 -0.88
CA GLY A 87 -3.10 11.50 -0.41
C GLY A 87 -4.34 11.38 0.48
N VAL A 88 -4.49 12.28 1.46
CA VAL A 88 -5.62 12.32 2.38
C VAL A 88 -6.93 12.58 1.64
N PHE A 89 -6.99 13.59 0.77
CA PHE A 89 -8.20 13.89 -0.01
C PHE A 89 -8.62 12.71 -0.90
N LYS A 90 -7.66 12.01 -1.53
CA LYS A 90 -7.94 10.78 -2.30
C LYS A 90 -8.48 9.65 -1.42
N GLY A 91 -7.98 9.52 -0.19
CA GLY A 91 -8.47 8.53 0.76
C GLY A 91 -9.92 8.81 1.16
N ILE A 92 -10.21 10.06 1.55
CA ILE A 92 -11.55 10.49 2.00
C ILE A 92 -12.57 10.45 0.87
N GLY A 93 -12.16 10.83 -0.35
CA GLY A 93 -13.05 10.88 -1.52
C GLY A 93 -13.43 9.53 -2.13
N ARG A 94 -12.91 8.40 -1.63
CA ARG A 94 -13.29 7.06 -2.10
C ARG A 94 -14.72 6.73 -1.64
N GLY A 95 -15.69 7.01 -2.52
CA GLY A 95 -17.12 6.84 -2.26
C GLY A 95 -17.89 8.15 -2.11
N ALA A 96 -17.23 9.31 -2.25
CA ALA A 96 -17.93 10.57 -2.40
C ALA A 96 -18.37 10.73 -3.88
N ASP A 97 -19.69 10.76 -4.12
CA ASP A 97 -20.25 11.26 -5.38
C ASP A 97 -19.80 12.73 -5.53
N PRO A 98 -18.99 13.10 -6.55
CA PRO A 98 -18.47 14.45 -6.69
C PRO A 98 -19.48 15.42 -7.29
N ARG A 99 -20.79 15.20 -7.09
CA ARG A 99 -21.79 16.22 -7.44
C ARG A 99 -21.55 17.53 -6.70
#